data_AF-A0A519ZQ44-F1
#
_entry.id   AF-A0A519ZQ44-F1
#
_cell.length_a   1.000
_cell.length_b   1.000
_cell.length_c   1.000
_cell.angle_alpha   90.00
_cell.angle_beta   90.00
_cell.angle_gamma   90.00
#
_symmetry.space_group_name_H-M   'P 1'
#
loop_
_entity.id
_entity.type
_entity.pdbx_description
1 polymer ?
#
loop_
_entity_poly.entity_id
_entity_poly.type
_entity_poly.pdbx_seq_one_letter_code
_entity_poly.pdbx_strand_id
1 'polypeptide(L)'
;MTAAYSEPTGEPARLLAIEKYGLAAAFQEPFFQELTNLTACIFNLPVAFLSLVDHARVDFPATHGVPDLRTLPREAALCSLAVQ
;
A
#
# COMPACT_ATOMS: atom_id res chain seq x y z
N MET A 1 -5.86 6.29 -22.50
CA MET A 1 -6.58 5.01 -22.40
C MET A 1 -6.54 4.59 -20.94
N THR A 2 -7.55 4.93 -20.17
CA THR A 2 -7.69 4.49 -18.77
C THR A 2 -8.17 3.04 -18.80
N ALA A 3 -7.32 2.11 -18.37
CA ALA A 3 -7.78 0.76 -18.10
C ALA A 3 -8.83 0.87 -16.98
N ALA A 4 -10.05 0.41 -17.26
CA ALA A 4 -11.11 0.35 -16.25
C ALA A 4 -10.75 -0.73 -15.23
N TYR A 5 -10.01 -0.34 -14.19
CA TYR A 5 -9.85 -1.17 -13.02
C TYR A 5 -11.23 -1.32 -12.37
N SER A 6 -11.73 -2.55 -12.26
CA SER A 6 -13.00 -2.82 -11.59
C SER A 6 -12.81 -2.52 -10.10
N GLU A 7 -13.40 -1.43 -9.62
CA GLU A 7 -13.39 -1.12 -8.21
C GLU A 7 -14.08 -2.24 -7.40
N PRO A 8 -13.56 -2.55 -6.21
CA PRO A 8 -14.13 -3.59 -5.40
C PRO A 8 -15.55 -3.28 -4.91
N THR A 9 -16.27 -4.33 -4.50
CA THR A 9 -17.62 -4.16 -3.96
C THR A 9 -17.53 -3.47 -2.61
N GLY A 10 -18.11 -2.27 -2.49
CA GLY A 10 -18.05 -1.49 -1.26
C GLY A 10 -16.86 -0.53 -1.17
N GLU A 11 -16.21 -0.21 -2.30
CA GLU A 11 -15.11 0.76 -2.38
C GLU A 11 -15.37 2.08 -1.62
N PRO A 12 -16.57 2.71 -1.66
CA PRO A 12 -16.83 3.92 -0.89
C PRO A 12 -16.69 3.73 0.63
N ALA A 13 -17.11 2.57 1.16
CA ALA A 13 -17.01 2.29 2.58
C ALA A 13 -15.55 2.04 3.00
N ARG A 14 -14.76 1.39 2.13
CA ARG A 14 -13.33 1.16 2.33
C ARG A 14 -12.54 2.46 2.37
N LEU A 15 -12.79 3.36 1.42
CA LEU A 15 -12.16 4.69 1.37
C LEU A 15 -12.55 5.55 2.59
N LEU A 16 -13.82 5.52 2.99
CA LEU A 16 -14.28 6.19 4.21
C LEU A 16 -13.58 5.65 5.47
N ALA A 17 -13.30 4.34 5.52
CA ALA A 17 -12.56 3.75 6.64
C ALA A 17 -11.11 4.30 6.68
N ILE A 18 -10.42 4.35 5.53
CA ILE A 18 -9.07 4.92 5.43
C ILE A 18 -9.03 6.36 5.96
N GLU A 19 -9.99 7.19 5.54
CA GLU A 19 -10.09 8.58 6.00
C GLU A 19 -10.25 8.67 7.52
N LYS A 20 -11.15 7.85 8.09
CA LYS A 20 -11.42 7.81 9.54
C LYS A 20 -10.22 7.41 10.40
N TYR A 21 -9.34 6.57 9.87
CA TYR A 21 -8.16 6.10 10.62
C TYR A 21 -7.03 7.12 10.69
N GLY A 22 -7.02 8.18 9.87
CA GLY A 22 -6.03 9.26 9.96
C GLY A 22 -4.57 8.77 9.89
N LEU A 23 -4.28 7.86 8.95
CA LEU A 23 -3.07 7.03 8.93
C LEU A 23 -1.74 7.79 8.74
N ALA A 24 -1.78 9.08 8.37
CA ALA A 24 -0.58 9.86 8.06
C ALA A 24 0.44 9.86 9.21
N ALA A 25 -0.01 10.04 10.45
CA ALA A 25 0.87 10.03 11.62
C ALA A 25 1.41 8.62 11.90
N ALA A 26 0.54 7.60 11.83
CA ALA A 26 0.93 6.21 12.06
C ALA A 26 2.03 5.76 11.09
N PHE A 27 1.94 6.15 9.82
CA PHE A 27 2.94 5.82 8.80
C PHE A 27 4.30 6.50 8.97
N GLN A 28 4.45 7.43 9.92
CA GLN A 28 5.77 7.96 10.30
C GLN A 28 6.45 7.12 11.39
N GLU A 29 5.74 6.18 12.02
CA GLU A 29 6.30 5.34 13.07
C GLU A 29 7.29 4.32 12.50
N PRO A 30 8.51 4.19 13.07
CA PRO A 30 9.54 3.25 12.58
C PRO A 30 9.09 1.79 12.54
N PHE A 31 8.11 1.44 13.39
CA PHE A 31 7.54 0.10 13.51
C PHE A 31 7.14 -0.52 12.17
N PHE A 32 6.52 0.26 11.27
CA PHE A 32 6.08 -0.27 9.97
C PHE A 32 7.25 -0.62 9.05
N GLN A 33 8.35 0.14 9.12
CA GLN A 33 9.57 -0.17 8.38
C GLN A 33 10.27 -1.40 8.95
N GLU A 34 10.33 -1.53 10.28
CA GLU A 34 10.88 -2.72 10.95
C GLU A 34 10.09 -3.97 10.60
N LEU A 35 8.75 -3.90 10.65
CA LEU A 35 7.87 -5.00 10.27
C LEU A 35 8.05 -5.41 8.80
N THR A 36 8.20 -4.45 7.90
CA THR A 36 8.42 -4.71 6.48
C THR A 36 9.76 -5.40 6.24
N ASN A 37 10.82 -4.94 6.90
CA ASN A 37 12.14 -5.57 6.86
C ASN A 37 12.14 -6.99 7.44
N LEU A 38 11.47 -7.17 8.58
CA LEU A 38 11.34 -8.48 9.23
C LEU A 38 10.59 -9.46 8.31
N THR A 39 9.53 -9.01 7.66
CA THR A 39 8.77 -9.84 6.70
C THR A 39 9.65 -10.31 5.55
N ALA A 40 10.43 -9.41 4.93
CA ALA A 40 11.38 -9.79 3.88
C ALA A 40 12.40 -10.83 4.36
N CYS A 41 12.91 -10.66 5.59
CA CYS A 41 13.86 -11.57 6.21
C CYS A 41 13.25 -12.97 6.46
N ILE A 42 12.06 -13.04 7.06
CA ILE A 42 11.38 -14.32 7.39
C ILE A 42 11.10 -15.14 6.12
N PHE A 43 10.63 -14.48 5.06
CA PHE A 43 10.29 -15.16 3.80
C PHE A 43 11.47 -15.31 2.84
N ASN A 44 12.66 -14.80 3.21
CA ASN A 44 13.85 -14.78 2.36
C ASN A 44 13.57 -14.19 0.96
N LEU A 45 12.87 -13.06 0.93
CA LEU A 45 12.48 -12.36 -0.30
C LEU A 45 13.30 -11.08 -0.49
N PRO A 46 13.65 -10.72 -1.74
CA PRO A 46 14.45 -9.53 -2.02
C PRO A 46 13.65 -8.22 -1.86
N VAL A 47 12.32 -8.31 -1.84
CA VAL A 47 11.42 -7.15 -1.74
C VAL A 47 10.24 -7.45 -0.83
N ALA A 48 9.78 -6.43 -0.09
CA ALA A 48 8.55 -6.46 0.68
C ALA A 48 7.99 -5.04 0.80
N PHE A 49 6.66 -4.91 0.81
CA PHE A 49 5.99 -3.61 0.84
C PHE A 49 4.87 -3.60 1.87
N LEU A 50 4.81 -2.53 2.66
CA LEU A 50 3.56 -2.06 3.23
C LEU A 50 2.95 -1.09 2.23
N SER A 51 1.70 -1.32 1.84
CA SER A 51 1.00 -0.49 0.84
C SER A 51 -0.36 -0.08 1.34
N LEU A 52 -0.74 1.17 1.08
CA LEU A 52 -2.09 1.69 1.28
C LEU A 52 -2.70 1.97 -0.08
N VAL A 53 -3.72 1.21 -0.44
CA VAL A 53 -4.47 1.40 -1.69
C VAL A 53 -5.54 2.46 -1.47
N ASP A 54 -5.34 3.66 -2.01
CA ASP A 54 -6.32 4.75 -2.00
C ASP A 54 -7.07 4.80 -3.34
N HIS A 55 -7.95 5.79 -3.54
CA HIS A 55 -8.83 5.91 -4.70
C HIS A 55 -8.06 5.85 -6.04
N ALA A 56 -7.07 6.72 -6.23
CA ALA A 56 -6.34 6.85 -7.50
C ALA A 56 -4.85 6.45 -7.43
N ARG A 57 -4.34 6.13 -6.23
CA ARG A 57 -2.93 5.82 -6.02
C ARG A 57 -2.74 4.76 -4.96
N VAL A 58 -1.57 4.13 -4.96
CA VAL A 58 -1.08 3.29 -3.88
C VAL A 58 0.12 3.97 -3.27
N ASP A 59 0.03 4.28 -1.98
CA ASP A 59 1.13 4.81 -1.21
C ASP A 59 1.91 3.67 -0.55
N PHE A 60 3.23 3.82 -0.43
CA PHE A 60 4.15 2.82 0.12
C PHE A 60 4.89 3.40 1.34
N PRO A 61 4.27 3.39 2.53
CA PRO A 61 4.88 3.94 3.73
C PRO A 61 6.17 3.25 4.17
N ALA A 62 6.31 1.96 3.84
CA ALA A 62 7.50 1.19 4.16
C ALA A 62 7.80 0.21 3.02
N THR A 63 9.08 0.15 2.64
CA THR A 63 9.57 -0.71 1.56
C THR A 63 10.86 -1.39 1.97
N HIS A 64 11.08 -2.59 1.46
CA HIS A 64 12.34 -3.32 1.54
C HIS A 64 12.83 -3.61 0.13
N GLY A 65 14.12 -3.42 -0.12
CA GLY A 65 14.76 -3.75 -1.41
C GLY A 65 14.45 -2.82 -2.59
N VAL A 66 13.55 -1.85 -2.43
CA VAL A 66 13.23 -0.84 -3.46
C VAL A 66 13.29 0.57 -2.85
N PRO A 67 14.46 1.23 -2.88
CA PRO A 67 14.61 2.58 -2.36
C PRO A 67 13.76 3.57 -3.17
N ASP A 68 13.33 4.65 -2.51
CA ASP A 68 12.60 5.79 -3.10
C ASP A 68 11.20 5.52 -3.68
N LEU A 69 10.71 4.28 -3.65
CA LEU A 69 9.33 3.98 -4.01
C LEU A 69 8.38 4.50 -2.92
N ARG A 70 7.65 5.58 -3.23
CA ARG A 70 6.69 6.21 -2.31
C ARG A 70 5.24 6.08 -2.74
N THR A 71 4.97 6.16 -4.04
CA THR A 71 3.60 6.13 -4.57
C THR A 71 3.59 5.64 -6.02
N LEU A 72 2.48 5.03 -6.43
CA LEU A 72 2.19 4.66 -7.82
C LEU A 72 0.73 4.97 -8.15
N PRO A 73 0.39 5.24 -9.43
CA PRO A 73 -1.00 5.19 -9.88
C PRO A 73 -1.62 3.83 -9.52
N ARG A 74 -2.89 3.82 -9.10
CA ARG A 74 -3.55 2.59 -8.64
C ARG A 74 -3.55 1.51 -9.72
N GLU A 75 -3.77 1.87 -10.97
CA GLU A 75 -3.75 0.95 -12.10
C GLU A 75 -2.37 0.34 -12.40
N ALA A 76 -1.29 0.94 -11.88
CA ALA A 76 0.09 0.47 -12.07
C ALA A 76 0.63 -0.35 -10.90
N ALA A 77 -0.10 -0.42 -9.78
CA ALA A 77 0.35 -1.08 -8.56
C ALA A 77 -0.26 -2.49 -8.41
N LEU A 78 0.60 -3.51 -8.33
CA LEU A 78 0.16 -4.90 -8.13
C LEU A 78 -0.70 -5.07 -6.86
N CYS A 79 -0.38 -4.32 -5.80
CA CYS A 79 -1.10 -4.34 -4.52
C CYS A 79 -2.59 -4.02 -4.67
N SER A 80 -2.98 -3.26 -5.69
CA SER A 80 -4.38 -2.95 -5.95
C SER A 80 -5.18 -4.21 -6.27
N LEU A 81 -4.60 -5.19 -6.97
CA LEU A 81 -5.27 -6.44 -7.32
C LEU A 81 -5.62 -7.32 -6.11
N ALA A 82 -4.97 -7.11 -4.97
CA ALA A 82 -5.18 -7.91 -3.76
C ALA A 82 -6.30 -7.38 -2.87
N VAL A 83 -6.73 -6.12 -3.05
CA VAL A 83 -7.76 -5.48 -2.22
C VAL A 83 -9.12 -5.62 -2.91
N GLN A 84 -10.04 -6.31 -2.23
CA GLN A 84 -11.43 -6.55 -2.65
C GLN A 84 -12.45 -5.69 -1.88
#